data_AF-A0A957NCW4-F1
#
_entry.id   AF-A0A957NCW4-F1
#
_cell.length_a   1.000
_cell.length_b   1.000
_cell.length_c   1.000
_cell.angle_alpha   90.00
_cell.angle_beta   90.00
_cell.angle_gamma   90.00
#
_symmetry.space_group_name_H-M   'P 1'
#
loop_
_entity.id
_entity.type
_entity.pdbx_description
1 polymer ?
#
loop_
_entity_poly.entity_id
_entity_poly.type
_entity_poly.pdbx_seq_one_letter_code
_entity_poly.pdbx_strand_id
1 'polypeptide(L)'
;MALRGGIDDFRRIGKVAEGMRHLLAAWATSPLPRNATVVPMDESLDHINDVRQGFQLALRADKSPLDELQEILRQTLNHVDQQLLAALGFVIKDEIEPLGSQLMAFNHAAVSLNMLSHLPSSEVSHPTSHSYQDLSVPRGAGAWLERIEELERVLTDIQYARHQRLNHQSLRRTHAYFDASAWLVRQHLERFA
;
A
#
# COMPACT_ATOMS: atom_id res chain seq x y z
N MET A 1 -2.61 -6.46 24.31
CA MET A 1 -1.32 -6.60 23.58
C MET A 1 -1.39 -6.16 22.11
N ALA A 2 -2.49 -5.54 21.64
CA ALA A 2 -2.69 -5.18 20.23
C ALA A 2 -2.13 -3.80 19.79
N LEU A 3 -1.88 -2.88 20.73
CA LEU A 3 -1.46 -1.50 20.42
C LEU A 3 0.01 -1.36 19.97
N ARG A 4 0.89 -2.31 20.33
CA ARG A 4 2.30 -2.26 19.91
C ARG A 4 2.48 -2.56 18.42
N GLY A 5 1.71 -3.49 17.86
CA GLY A 5 1.78 -3.85 16.44
C GLY A 5 1.41 -2.68 15.53
N GLY A 6 0.36 -1.92 15.87
CA GLY A 6 -0.12 -0.82 15.02
C GLY A 6 0.87 0.34 14.82
N ILE A 7 1.68 0.66 15.84
CA ILE A 7 2.73 1.71 15.72
C ILE A 7 3.89 1.21 14.86
N ASP A 8 4.29 -0.05 15.00
CA ASP A 8 5.38 -0.62 14.20
C ASP A 8 4.96 -0.75 12.73
N ASP A 9 3.70 -1.10 12.46
CA ASP A 9 3.11 -1.05 11.12
C ASP A 9 3.16 0.37 10.53
N PHE A 10 2.77 1.39 11.32
CA PHE A 10 2.83 2.79 10.88
C PHE A 10 4.25 3.26 10.57
N ARG A 11 5.24 2.85 11.39
CA ARG A 11 6.66 3.14 11.14
C ARG A 11 7.15 2.44 9.87
N ARG A 12 6.75 1.19 9.64
CA ARG A 12 7.07 0.44 8.41
C ARG A 12 6.54 1.19 7.18
N ILE A 13 5.28 1.59 7.20
CA ILE A 13 4.66 2.39 6.13
C ILE A 13 5.43 3.69 5.91
N GLY A 14 5.78 4.40 6.99
CA GLY A 14 6.57 5.63 6.90
C GLY A 14 7.95 5.45 6.25
N LYS A 15 8.66 4.38 6.62
CA LYS A 15 9.96 4.05 6.03
C LYS A 15 9.84 3.79 4.53
N VAL A 16 8.85 3.00 4.11
CA VAL A 16 8.57 2.73 2.69
C VAL A 16 8.22 4.02 1.96
N ALA A 17 7.32 4.83 2.52
CA ALA A 17 6.85 6.05 1.89
C ALA A 17 7.97 7.09 1.70
N GLU A 18 8.76 7.37 2.74
CA GLU A 18 9.90 8.30 2.63
C GLU A 18 10.99 7.72 1.72
N GLY A 19 11.29 6.43 1.80
CA GLY A 19 12.26 5.79 0.92
C GLY A 19 11.88 5.94 -0.57
N MET A 20 10.62 5.69 -0.89
CA MET A 20 10.12 5.79 -2.26
C MET A 20 10.03 7.25 -2.72
N ARG A 21 9.58 8.16 -1.86
CA ARG A 21 9.59 9.61 -2.15
C ARG A 21 10.98 10.11 -2.54
N HIS A 22 12.01 9.77 -1.76
CA HIS A 22 13.39 10.16 -2.09
C HIS A 22 13.88 9.54 -3.40
N LEU A 23 13.58 8.25 -3.63
CA LEU A 23 14.00 7.56 -4.86
C LEU A 23 13.32 8.17 -6.10
N LEU A 24 12.02 8.47 -6.02
CA LEU A 24 11.27 9.10 -7.10
C LEU A 24 11.77 10.52 -7.38
N ALA A 25 12.04 11.32 -6.34
CA ALA A 25 12.65 12.65 -6.48
C ALA A 25 14.04 12.60 -7.12
N ALA A 26 14.87 11.63 -6.74
CA ALA A 26 16.18 11.42 -7.35
C ALA A 26 16.06 11.03 -8.83
N TRP A 27 15.15 10.10 -9.16
CA TRP A 27 14.92 9.67 -10.54
C TRP A 27 14.43 10.81 -11.45
N ALA A 28 13.68 11.76 -10.90
CA ALA A 28 13.23 12.95 -11.64
C ALA A 28 14.38 13.87 -12.09
N THR A 29 15.53 13.84 -11.42
CA THR A 29 16.67 14.74 -11.68
C THR A 29 17.84 14.06 -12.39
N SER A 30 17.91 12.73 -12.38
CA SER A 30 18.94 11.95 -13.10
C SER A 30 18.46 10.53 -13.38
N PRO A 31 18.88 9.90 -14.49
CA PRO A 31 18.62 8.49 -14.71
C PRO A 31 19.24 7.68 -13.56
N LEU A 32 18.40 6.90 -12.86
CA LEU A 32 18.82 6.10 -11.70
C LEU A 32 20.04 5.24 -12.09
N PRO A 33 21.10 5.19 -11.25
CA PRO A 33 22.14 4.19 -11.44
C PRO A 33 21.49 2.79 -11.51
N ARG A 34 22.00 1.90 -12.37
CA ARG A 34 21.47 0.51 -12.51
C ARG A 34 21.43 -0.26 -11.18
N ASN A 35 22.14 0.24 -10.17
CA ASN A 35 22.28 -0.33 -8.83
C ASN A 35 21.64 0.54 -7.74
N ALA A 36 20.82 1.54 -8.12
CA ALA A 36 20.10 2.40 -7.18
C ALA A 36 19.05 1.59 -6.43
N THR A 37 19.53 0.89 -5.40
CA THR A 37 18.81 0.24 -4.31
C THR A 37 17.54 -0.51 -4.74
N VAL A 38 17.72 -1.81 -4.97
CA VAL A 38 16.64 -2.80 -5.16
C VAL A 38 15.72 -2.88 -3.92
N VAL A 39 16.25 -2.60 -2.73
CA VAL A 39 15.58 -2.84 -1.44
C VAL A 39 14.33 -1.96 -1.18
N PRO A 40 14.34 -0.62 -1.36
CA PRO A 40 13.13 0.20 -1.24
C PRO A 40 12.03 -0.20 -2.22
N MET A 41 12.39 -0.76 -3.38
CA MET A 41 11.42 -1.14 -4.41
C MET A 41 10.68 -2.43 -4.03
N ASP A 42 11.42 -3.44 -3.55
CA ASP A 42 10.83 -4.69 -3.05
C ASP A 42 9.90 -4.40 -1.85
N GLU A 43 10.37 -3.61 -0.88
CA GLU A 43 9.55 -3.19 0.27
C GLU A 43 8.31 -2.38 -0.16
N SER A 44 8.41 -1.60 -1.25
CA SER A 44 7.27 -0.84 -1.79
C SER A 44 6.26 -1.75 -2.51
N LEU A 45 6.71 -2.73 -3.28
CA LEU A 45 5.84 -3.71 -3.93
C LEU A 45 5.12 -4.59 -2.88
N ASP A 46 5.83 -5.02 -1.84
CA ASP A 46 5.23 -5.72 -0.70
C ASP A 46 4.17 -4.85 -0.01
N HIS A 47 4.45 -3.56 0.20
CA HIS A 47 3.46 -2.62 0.74
C HIS A 47 2.22 -2.46 -0.16
N ILE A 48 2.40 -2.35 -1.49
CA ILE A 48 1.25 -2.29 -2.41
C ILE A 48 0.45 -3.61 -2.40
N ASN A 49 1.11 -4.75 -2.23
CA ASN A 49 0.44 -6.04 -2.04
C ASN A 49 -0.37 -6.06 -0.72
N ASP A 50 0.18 -5.54 0.37
CA ASP A 50 -0.54 -5.38 1.64
C ASP A 50 -1.78 -4.46 1.48
N VAL A 51 -1.65 -3.36 0.74
CA VAL A 51 -2.77 -2.48 0.39
C VAL A 51 -3.85 -3.23 -0.41
N ARG A 52 -3.44 -4.04 -1.40
CA ARG A 52 -4.35 -4.87 -2.21
C ARG A 52 -5.12 -5.87 -1.35
N GLN A 53 -4.41 -6.59 -0.49
CA GLN A 53 -5.02 -7.56 0.42
C GLN A 53 -5.97 -6.86 1.40
N GLY A 54 -5.56 -5.73 1.98
CA GLY A 54 -6.41 -4.92 2.86
C GLY A 54 -7.67 -4.42 2.18
N PHE A 55 -7.58 -4.00 0.93
CA PHE A 55 -8.74 -3.63 0.11
C PHE A 55 -9.70 -4.80 -0.10
N GLN A 56 -9.17 -5.98 -0.48
CA GLN A 56 -9.99 -7.18 -0.66
C GLN A 56 -10.67 -7.60 0.64
N LEU A 57 -9.97 -7.50 1.78
CA LEU A 57 -10.52 -7.76 3.10
C LEU A 57 -11.63 -6.77 3.46
N ALA A 58 -11.42 -5.47 3.22
CA ALA A 58 -12.43 -4.44 3.46
C ALA A 58 -13.71 -4.68 2.64
N LEU A 59 -13.58 -5.07 1.36
CA LEU A 59 -14.72 -5.42 0.51
C LEU A 59 -15.48 -6.68 0.98
N ARG A 60 -14.77 -7.64 1.57
CA ARG A 60 -15.39 -8.87 2.11
C ARG A 60 -16.10 -8.59 3.43
N ALA A 61 -15.52 -7.76 4.30
CA ALA A 61 -16.10 -7.39 5.57
C ALA A 61 -17.40 -6.57 5.43
N ASP A 62 -17.51 -5.74 4.38
CA ASP A 62 -18.70 -4.92 4.11
C ASP A 62 -19.94 -5.75 3.71
N LYS A 63 -19.76 -7.03 3.36
CA LYS A 63 -20.82 -7.88 2.78
C LYS A 63 -21.30 -9.02 3.68
N SER A 64 -20.75 -9.19 4.88
CA SER A 64 -21.15 -10.29 5.75
C SER A 64 -21.30 -9.81 7.19
N PRO A 65 -22.49 -9.93 7.79
CA PRO A 65 -22.65 -9.68 9.21
C PRO A 65 -21.78 -10.65 10.02
N LEU A 66 -21.32 -10.19 11.19
CA LEU A 66 -20.27 -10.84 11.97
C LEU A 66 -20.61 -12.29 12.37
N ASP A 67 -21.89 -12.54 12.64
CA ASP A 67 -22.47 -13.85 12.93
C ASP A 67 -22.36 -14.81 11.74
N GLU A 68 -22.61 -14.34 10.52
CA GLU A 68 -22.43 -15.13 9.29
C GLU A 68 -20.95 -15.47 9.05
N LEU A 69 -20.04 -14.52 9.26
CA LEU A 69 -18.59 -14.77 9.16
C LEU A 69 -18.10 -15.80 10.19
N GLN A 70 -18.59 -15.71 11.43
CA GLN A 70 -18.27 -16.69 12.48
C GLN A 70 -18.82 -18.08 12.14
N GLU A 71 -20.01 -18.17 11.54
CA GLU A 71 -20.61 -19.41 11.09
C GLU A 71 -19.83 -20.02 9.91
N ILE A 72 -19.50 -19.22 8.90
CA ILE A 72 -18.70 -19.66 7.75
C ILE A 72 -17.32 -20.15 8.20
N LEU A 73 -16.64 -19.42 9.09
CA LEU A 73 -15.37 -19.86 9.67
C LEU A 73 -15.52 -21.19 10.42
N ARG A 74 -16.55 -21.33 11.25
CA ARG A 74 -16.80 -22.56 12.01
C ARG A 74 -17.07 -23.73 11.08
N GLN A 75 -17.88 -23.55 10.03
CA GLN A 75 -18.17 -24.59 9.06
C GLN A 75 -16.95 -24.93 8.20
N THR A 76 -16.23 -23.93 7.69
CA THR A 76 -15.05 -24.15 6.84
C THR A 76 -13.93 -24.82 7.62
N LEU A 77 -13.58 -24.31 8.81
CA LEU A 77 -12.49 -24.89 9.62
C LEU A 77 -12.83 -26.29 10.16
N ASN A 78 -14.11 -26.59 10.43
CA ASN A 78 -14.51 -27.92 10.87
C ASN A 78 -14.58 -28.96 9.72
N HIS A 79 -14.69 -28.53 8.47
CA HIS A 79 -14.79 -29.42 7.29
C HIS A 79 -13.53 -29.45 6.43
N VAL A 80 -12.53 -28.62 6.74
CA VAL A 80 -11.22 -28.67 6.10
C VAL A 80 -10.49 -29.94 6.54
N ASP A 81 -10.35 -30.88 5.62
CA ASP A 81 -9.50 -32.05 5.80
C ASP A 81 -8.03 -31.60 5.80
N GLN A 82 -7.48 -31.47 7.00
CA GLN A 82 -6.10 -31.06 7.22
C GLN A 82 -5.09 -32.03 6.58
N GLN A 83 -5.46 -33.31 6.44
CA GLN A 83 -4.59 -34.31 5.79
C GLN A 83 -4.52 -34.08 4.29
N LEU A 84 -5.65 -33.72 3.65
CA LEU A 84 -5.69 -33.38 2.24
C LEU A 84 -4.88 -32.11 1.93
N LEU A 85 -5.01 -31.07 2.75
CA LEU A 85 -4.23 -29.83 2.58
C LEU A 85 -2.73 -30.07 2.73
N ALA A 86 -2.32 -30.87 3.72
CA ALA A 86 -0.93 -31.27 3.89
C ALA A 86 -0.40 -32.10 2.70
N ALA A 87 -1.22 -33.02 2.17
CA ALA A 87 -0.88 -33.81 0.98
C ALA A 87 -0.72 -32.96 -0.29
N LEU A 88 -1.43 -31.84 -0.37
CA LEU A 88 -1.31 -30.84 -1.44
C LEU A 88 -0.18 -29.82 -1.19
N GLY A 89 0.57 -29.95 -0.09
CA GLY A 89 1.69 -29.08 0.24
C GLY A 89 1.30 -27.76 0.91
N PHE A 90 0.05 -27.60 1.34
CA PHE A 90 -0.38 -26.44 2.11
C PHE A 90 -0.07 -26.64 3.60
N VAL A 91 0.71 -25.72 4.16
CA VAL A 91 0.94 -25.64 5.61
C VAL A 91 -0.10 -24.70 6.20
N ILE A 92 -1.05 -25.23 6.96
CA ILE A 92 -1.93 -24.41 7.79
C ILE A 92 -1.06 -23.89 8.94
N LYS A 93 -0.77 -22.59 8.95
CA LYS A 93 -0.15 -21.94 10.10
C LYS A 93 -1.23 -21.80 11.18
N ASP A 94 -0.96 -22.31 12.39
CA ASP A 94 -1.82 -22.11 13.58
C ASP A 94 -1.82 -20.66 14.07
N GLU A 95 -0.93 -19.83 13.53
CA GLU A 95 -0.92 -18.40 13.77
C GLU A 95 -1.97 -17.73 12.88
N ILE A 96 -3.05 -17.26 13.50
CA ILE A 96 -3.95 -16.28 12.87
C ILE A 96 -3.08 -15.06 12.53
N GLU A 97 -2.79 -14.88 11.25
CA GLU A 97 -2.03 -13.73 10.79
C GLU A 97 -2.80 -12.46 11.19
N PRO A 98 -2.18 -11.51 11.91
CA PRO A 98 -2.88 -10.33 12.36
C PRO A 98 -3.28 -9.49 11.14
N LEU A 99 -4.55 -9.60 10.74
CA LEU A 99 -5.22 -8.83 9.67
C LEU A 99 -5.07 -7.31 9.82
N GLY A 100 -4.61 -6.86 10.99
CA GLY A 100 -4.37 -5.46 11.31
C GLY A 100 -3.42 -4.77 10.35
N SER A 101 -2.36 -5.43 9.88
CA SER A 101 -1.34 -4.79 9.04
C SER A 101 -1.85 -4.50 7.62
N GLN A 102 -2.54 -5.44 6.97
CA GLN A 102 -3.10 -5.24 5.63
C GLN A 102 -4.26 -4.21 5.65
N LEU A 103 -5.17 -4.33 6.63
CA LEU A 103 -6.24 -3.35 6.81
C LEU A 103 -5.68 -1.96 7.14
N MET A 104 -4.63 -1.87 7.96
CA MET A 104 -3.93 -0.62 8.23
C MET A 104 -3.30 -0.05 6.96
N ALA A 105 -2.60 -0.86 6.16
CA ALA A 105 -1.99 -0.43 4.91
C ALA A 105 -3.04 0.14 3.95
N PHE A 106 -4.17 -0.55 3.76
CA PHE A 106 -5.26 -0.06 2.93
C PHE A 106 -5.90 1.22 3.47
N ASN A 107 -6.22 1.28 4.77
CA ASN A 107 -6.80 2.47 5.38
C ASN A 107 -5.84 3.67 5.30
N HIS A 108 -4.54 3.43 5.51
CA HIS A 108 -3.52 4.43 5.33
C HIS A 108 -3.48 4.94 3.88
N ALA A 109 -3.52 4.05 2.89
CA ALA A 109 -3.58 4.42 1.48
C ALA A 109 -4.85 5.23 1.15
N ALA A 110 -6.00 4.82 1.70
CA ALA A 110 -7.27 5.55 1.59
C ALA A 110 -7.18 6.97 2.12
N VAL A 111 -6.67 7.14 3.34
CA VAL A 111 -6.50 8.47 3.95
C VAL A 111 -5.48 9.29 3.16
N SER A 112 -4.34 8.71 2.79
CA SER A 112 -3.27 9.41 2.05
C SER A 112 -3.79 9.99 0.73
N LEU A 113 -4.56 9.21 -0.05
CA LEU A 113 -5.14 9.70 -1.29
C LEU A 113 -6.22 10.76 -1.06
N ASN A 114 -7.00 10.68 0.03
CA ASN A 114 -7.96 11.74 0.37
C ASN A 114 -7.29 13.03 0.86
N MET A 115 -6.05 12.93 1.36
CA MET A 115 -5.29 14.07 1.85
C MET A 115 -4.51 14.83 0.76
N LEU A 116 -4.54 14.38 -0.49
CA LEU A 116 -3.83 15.03 -1.60
C LEU A 116 -4.15 16.52 -1.76
N SER A 117 -5.41 16.91 -1.51
CA SER A 117 -5.82 18.31 -1.63
C SER A 117 -5.25 19.22 -0.53
N HIS A 118 -4.81 18.62 0.58
CA HIS A 118 -4.26 19.30 1.75
C HIS A 118 -2.75 19.20 1.85
N LEU A 119 -2.10 18.47 0.93
CA LEU A 119 -0.66 18.31 0.94
C LEU A 119 0.02 19.67 0.69
N PRO A 120 0.91 20.13 1.59
CA PRO A 120 1.66 21.36 1.38
C PRO A 120 2.53 21.28 0.12
N SER A 121 2.68 22.40 -0.59
CA SER A 121 3.51 22.48 -1.80
C SER A 121 4.98 22.14 -1.54
N SER A 122 5.48 22.35 -0.32
CA SER A 122 6.83 21.95 0.10
C SER A 122 7.03 20.43 0.19
N GLU A 123 5.96 19.64 0.23
CA GLU A 123 6.05 18.18 0.28
C GLU A 123 5.96 17.52 -1.11
N VAL A 124 5.61 18.29 -2.14
CA VAL A 124 5.47 17.83 -3.52
C VAL A 124 6.86 17.56 -4.11
N SER A 125 7.17 16.30 -4.39
CA SER A 125 8.46 15.89 -4.94
C SER A 125 8.49 15.79 -6.46
N HIS A 126 7.34 15.80 -7.12
CA HIS A 126 7.25 15.65 -8.57
C HIS A 126 7.80 16.90 -9.30
N PRO A 127 8.72 16.74 -10.28
CA PRO A 127 9.56 17.84 -10.79
C PRO A 127 8.80 18.98 -11.46
N THR A 128 7.67 18.68 -12.10
CA THR A 128 6.88 19.66 -12.88
C THR A 128 5.56 20.03 -12.21
N SER A 129 5.31 19.55 -10.98
CA SER A 129 4.05 19.80 -10.28
C SER A 129 4.28 20.65 -9.05
N HIS A 130 3.37 21.60 -8.81
CA HIS A 130 3.37 22.45 -7.61
C HIS A 130 2.29 22.05 -6.60
N SER A 131 1.34 21.19 -7.01
CA SER A 131 0.29 20.63 -6.17
C SER A 131 -0.24 19.32 -6.78
N TYR A 132 -1.08 18.61 -6.00
CA TYR A 132 -1.82 17.42 -6.43
C TYR A 132 -3.35 17.58 -6.30
N GLN A 133 -3.84 18.81 -6.11
CA GLN A 133 -5.26 19.08 -5.84
C GLN A 133 -6.19 18.67 -6.99
N ASP A 134 -5.68 18.67 -8.21
CA ASP A 134 -6.38 18.26 -9.43
C ASP A 134 -6.43 16.74 -9.63
N LEU A 135 -5.67 15.96 -8.85
CA LEU A 135 -5.69 14.51 -8.97
C LEU A 135 -6.98 13.93 -8.39
N SER A 136 -7.66 13.11 -9.19
CA SER A 136 -8.84 12.40 -8.73
C SER A 136 -8.49 11.29 -7.75
N VAL A 137 -9.20 11.29 -6.64
CA VAL A 137 -9.21 10.21 -5.66
C VAL A 137 -10.10 9.07 -6.18
N PRO A 138 -9.66 7.80 -6.12
CA PRO A 138 -10.48 6.66 -6.56
C PRO A 138 -11.80 6.59 -5.77
N ARG A 139 -12.91 6.46 -6.48
CA ARG A 139 -14.26 6.34 -5.92
C ARG A 139 -14.87 4.98 -6.27
N GLY A 140 -15.23 4.22 -5.25
CA GLY A 140 -15.78 2.86 -5.41
C GLY A 140 -14.72 1.81 -5.72
N ALA A 141 -15.14 0.54 -5.70
CA ALA A 141 -14.24 -0.61 -5.72
C ALA A 141 -13.40 -0.73 -7.01
N GLY A 142 -14.02 -0.51 -8.18
CA GLY A 142 -13.31 -0.62 -9.48
C GLY A 142 -12.18 0.41 -9.60
N ALA A 143 -12.45 1.66 -9.28
CA ALA A 143 -11.45 2.73 -9.31
C ALA A 143 -10.30 2.49 -8.31
N TRP A 144 -10.60 1.89 -7.14
CA TRP A 144 -9.59 1.50 -6.16
C TRP A 144 -8.68 0.39 -6.70
N LEU A 145 -9.25 -0.66 -7.29
CA LEU A 145 -8.48 -1.73 -7.90
C LEU A 145 -7.56 -1.22 -9.02
N GLU A 146 -8.10 -0.39 -9.92
CA GLU A 146 -7.33 0.24 -10.99
C GLU A 146 -6.16 1.08 -10.44
N ARG A 147 -6.38 1.81 -9.33
CA ARG A 147 -5.33 2.61 -8.71
C ARG A 147 -4.22 1.76 -8.12
N ILE A 148 -4.57 0.66 -7.45
CA ILE A 148 -3.59 -0.26 -6.86
C ILE A 148 -2.76 -0.91 -7.97
N GLU A 149 -3.41 -1.38 -9.04
CA GLU A 149 -2.73 -1.95 -10.22
C GLU A 149 -1.85 -0.95 -10.95
N GLU A 150 -2.26 0.31 -11.02
CA GLU A 150 -1.42 1.37 -11.56
C GLU A 150 -0.14 1.56 -10.74
N LEU A 151 -0.26 1.66 -9.40
CA LEU A 151 0.90 1.83 -8.52
C LEU A 151 1.87 0.65 -8.67
N GLU A 152 1.36 -0.57 -8.61
CA GLU A 152 2.17 -1.79 -8.78
C GLU A 152 2.89 -1.81 -10.14
N ARG A 153 2.18 -1.48 -11.22
CA ARG A 153 2.74 -1.44 -12.57
C ARG A 153 3.84 -0.39 -12.71
N VAL A 154 3.62 0.82 -12.19
CA VAL A 154 4.63 1.89 -12.24
C VAL A 154 5.87 1.49 -11.44
N LEU A 155 5.71 0.95 -10.24
CA LEU A 155 6.83 0.46 -9.43
C LEU A 155 7.60 -0.65 -10.13
N THR A 156 6.88 -1.62 -10.73
CA THR A 156 7.47 -2.72 -11.51
C THR A 156 8.26 -2.17 -12.71
N ASP A 157 7.70 -1.23 -13.46
CA ASP A 157 8.39 -0.63 -14.61
C ASP A 157 9.62 0.18 -14.19
N ILE A 158 9.59 0.84 -13.02
CA ILE A 158 10.78 1.48 -12.44
C ILE A 158 11.83 0.44 -12.05
N GLN A 159 11.43 -0.64 -11.35
CA GLN A 159 12.31 -1.72 -10.90
C GLN A 159 13.09 -2.35 -12.05
N TYR A 160 12.42 -2.60 -13.18
CA TYR A 160 13.03 -3.20 -14.36
C TYR A 160 13.59 -2.18 -15.37
N ALA A 161 13.74 -0.91 -14.97
CA ALA A 161 14.26 0.19 -15.80
C ALA A 161 13.52 0.35 -17.15
N ARG A 162 12.21 0.08 -17.18
CA ARG A 162 11.34 0.16 -18.36
C ARG A 162 10.74 1.55 -18.54
N HIS A 163 11.58 2.58 -18.41
CA HIS A 163 11.15 3.99 -18.33
C HIS A 163 10.30 4.46 -19.52
N GLN A 164 10.49 3.90 -20.71
CA GLN A 164 9.72 4.23 -21.91
C GLN A 164 8.22 3.86 -21.80
N ARG A 165 7.85 2.99 -20.86
CA ARG A 165 6.45 2.57 -20.62
C ARG A 165 5.72 3.45 -19.61
N LEU A 166 6.43 4.35 -18.93
CA LEU A 166 5.86 5.18 -17.88
C LEU A 166 5.08 6.35 -18.48
N ASN A 167 3.77 6.36 -18.23
CA ASN A 167 2.91 7.51 -18.51
C ASN A 167 3.17 8.62 -17.48
N HIS A 168 3.40 9.85 -17.94
CA HIS A 168 3.64 11.02 -17.08
C HIS A 168 2.57 11.21 -16.00
N GLN A 169 1.29 10.99 -16.33
CA GLN A 169 0.20 11.12 -15.38
C GLN A 169 0.18 10.00 -14.32
N SER A 170 0.47 8.76 -14.71
CA SER A 170 0.58 7.64 -13.77
C SER A 170 1.75 7.83 -12.83
N LEU A 171 2.91 8.25 -13.35
CA LEU A 171 4.09 8.59 -12.56
C LEU A 171 3.77 9.71 -11.55
N ARG A 172 3.11 10.78 -12.00
CA ARG A 172 2.69 11.88 -11.13
C ARG A 172 1.79 11.40 -9.99
N ARG A 173 0.85 10.49 -10.28
CA ARG A 173 -0.01 9.88 -9.26
C ARG A 173 0.77 8.99 -8.29
N THR A 174 1.80 8.30 -8.76
CA THR A 174 2.72 7.54 -7.90
C THR A 174 3.49 8.45 -6.96
N HIS A 175 4.07 9.55 -7.45
CA HIS A 175 4.67 10.58 -6.59
C HIS A 175 3.67 11.09 -5.57
N ALA A 176 2.46 11.48 -6.01
CA ALA A 176 1.43 12.01 -5.13
C ALA A 176 1.07 11.04 -3.99
N TYR A 177 0.96 9.75 -4.29
CA TYR A 177 0.69 8.72 -3.30
C TYR A 177 1.80 8.65 -2.24
N PHE A 178 3.07 8.57 -2.65
CA PHE A 178 4.19 8.45 -1.71
C PHE A 178 4.49 9.74 -0.96
N ASP A 179 4.34 10.91 -1.59
CA ASP A 179 4.47 12.22 -0.94
C ASP A 179 3.43 12.38 0.18
N ALA A 180 2.16 12.10 -0.13
CA ALA A 180 1.09 12.19 0.86
C ALA A 180 1.21 11.14 1.96
N SER A 181 1.62 9.92 1.60
CA SER A 181 1.87 8.85 2.57
C SER A 181 2.97 9.24 3.56
N ALA A 182 4.11 9.71 3.05
CA ALA A 182 5.25 10.14 3.85
C ALA A 182 4.86 11.30 4.79
N TRP A 183 4.20 12.33 4.25
CA TRP A 183 3.72 13.47 5.02
C TRP A 183 2.74 13.06 6.11
N LEU A 184 1.76 12.21 5.80
CA LEU A 184 0.73 11.77 6.74
C LEU A 184 1.35 10.99 7.91
N VAL A 185 2.27 10.06 7.63
CA VAL A 185 2.96 9.31 8.69
C VAL A 185 3.80 10.24 9.54
N ARG A 186 4.55 11.17 8.94
CA ARG A 186 5.36 12.14 9.68
C ARG A 186 4.51 12.98 10.63
N GLN A 187 3.40 13.53 10.11
CA GLN A 187 2.43 14.30 10.92
C GLN A 187 1.81 13.47 12.05
N HIS A 188 1.54 12.18 11.83
CA HIS A 188 1.02 11.30 12.86
C HIS A 188 2.08 11.01 13.94
N LEU A 189 3.30 10.66 13.55
CA LEU A 189 4.39 10.39 14.48
C LEU A 189 4.78 11.63 15.28
N GLU A 190 4.82 12.82 14.69
CA GLU A 190 5.07 14.08 15.41
C GLU A 190 4.02 14.38 16.50
N ARG A 191 2.79 13.91 16.32
CA ARG A 191 1.67 14.17 17.26
C ARG A 191 1.56 13.11 18.35
N PHE A 192 2.03 11.89 18.12
CA PHE A 192 1.74 10.73 18.95
C PHE A 192 2.97 9.90 19.38
N ALA A 193 4.18 10.26 18.96
CA ALA A 193 5.44 9.69 19.47
C ALA A 193 5.95 10.45 20.70
#